data_AF-A0AAN9A4W7-F1
#
_entry.id   AF-A0AAN9A4W7-F1
#
_cell.length_a   1.000
_cell.length_b   1.000
_cell.length_c   1.000
_cell.angle_alpha   90.00
_cell.angle_beta   90.00
_cell.angle_gamma   90.00
#
_symmetry.space_group_name_H-M   'P 1'
#
loop_
_entity.id
_entity.type
_entity.pdbx_description
1 polymer ?
#
loop_
_entity_poly.entity_id
_entity_poly.type
_entity_poly.pdbx_seq_one_letter_code
_entity_poly.pdbx_strand_id
1 'polypeptide(L)'
;MLEFYDEKFLLAIPHFPFHISYANKNFAIFRWAFIWSKNGESWAEGSIFSTHSMSHIWQGGPLHLQAYPLRRNVSGSYCPQWPVTENWNARRRFCDLYEGYGDLCDCTNPSILAVPDSPFNVVKNDNLPTVIVASERPLAIHKCLRRLMSIRGSNSNMTLVVADGNPQQGLKEVEALVSLFGIKVHFLLSYQ
;
A
#
# COMPACT_ATOMS: atom_id res chain seq x y z
N MET A 1 11.34 -11.05 -9.08
CA MET A 1 12.20 -9.86 -9.23
C MET A 1 11.35 -8.85 -9.97
N LEU A 2 10.88 -7.83 -9.25
CA LEU A 2 10.00 -6.79 -9.78
C LEU A 2 10.89 -5.69 -10.31
N GLU A 3 10.98 -5.52 -11.63
CA GLU A 3 11.59 -4.33 -12.21
C GLU A 3 10.51 -3.26 -12.33
N PHE A 4 10.63 -2.22 -11.51
CA PHE A 4 9.81 -1.03 -11.57
C PHE A 4 10.44 -0.08 -12.59
N TYR A 5 9.82 0.04 -13.76
CA TYR A 5 10.08 1.16 -14.67
C TYR A 5 9.01 2.22 -14.45
N ASP A 6 9.38 3.22 -13.65
CA ASP A 6 8.74 4.53 -13.48
C ASP A 6 7.25 4.56 -13.05
N GLU A 7 6.94 5.54 -12.21
CA GLU A 7 5.73 5.62 -11.40
C GLU A 7 4.43 5.56 -12.23
N LYS A 8 3.52 4.62 -11.85
CA LYS A 8 2.10 4.42 -12.26
C LYS A 8 1.76 3.20 -13.14
N PHE A 9 2.55 2.12 -13.11
CA PHE A 9 2.14 0.85 -13.70
C PHE A 9 2.24 -0.30 -12.69
N LEU A 10 1.10 -0.93 -12.38
CA LEU A 10 1.04 -2.14 -11.59
C LEU A 10 1.32 -3.33 -12.51
N LEU A 11 2.54 -3.87 -12.45
CA LEU A 11 2.87 -5.16 -13.06
C LEU A 11 2.60 -6.26 -12.03
N ALA A 12 1.46 -6.95 -12.10
CA ALA A 12 1.26 -8.13 -11.29
C ALA A 12 1.77 -9.36 -12.05
N ILE A 13 2.87 -9.94 -11.59
CA ILE A 13 3.31 -11.27 -12.01
C ILE A 13 2.84 -12.25 -10.92
N PRO A 14 1.77 -13.02 -11.13
CA PRO A 14 1.38 -14.04 -10.16
C PRO A 14 2.43 -15.14 -10.09
N HIS A 15 2.99 -15.38 -8.90
CA HIS A 15 3.95 -16.45 -8.63
C HIS A 15 3.31 -17.82 -8.35
N PHE A 16 1.99 -17.97 -8.55
CA PHE A 16 1.25 -19.22 -8.32
C PHE A 16 0.27 -19.51 -9.47
N PRO A 17 -0.01 -20.79 -9.79
CA PRO A 17 -0.93 -21.16 -10.84
C PRO A 17 -2.36 -20.77 -10.46
N PHE A 18 -2.94 -19.81 -11.20
CA PHE A 18 -4.37 -19.51 -11.14
C PHE A 18 -5.10 -20.37 -12.19
N HIS A 19 -6.07 -21.17 -11.75
CA HIS A 19 -7.03 -21.83 -12.64
C HIS A 19 -8.12 -20.81 -13.00
N ILE A 20 -8.04 -20.21 -14.19
CA ILE A 20 -9.14 -19.43 -14.77
C ILE A 20 -9.82 -20.31 -15.80
N SER A 21 -11.03 -20.78 -15.49
CA SER A 21 -11.83 -21.61 -16.42
C SER A 21 -12.50 -20.71 -17.44
N TYR A 22 -11.86 -20.49 -18.59
CA TYR A 22 -12.57 -20.04 -19.79
C TYR A 22 -13.31 -21.24 -20.41
N ALA A 23 -14.52 -20.98 -20.89
CA ALA A 23 -15.47 -21.97 -21.38
C ALA A 23 -14.80 -23.13 -22.15
N ASN A 24 -14.97 -24.33 -21.58
CA ASN A 24 -14.98 -25.64 -22.23
C ASN A 24 -13.65 -26.34 -22.58
N LYS A 25 -12.47 -25.92 -22.08
CA LYS A 25 -11.27 -26.78 -22.05
C LYS A 25 -10.37 -26.48 -20.84
N ASN A 26 -9.99 -27.52 -20.09
CA ASN A 26 -9.06 -27.46 -18.95
C ASN A 26 -7.64 -27.11 -19.41
N PHE A 27 -7.37 -25.84 -19.69
CA PHE A 27 -6.02 -25.36 -19.93
C PHE A 27 -5.52 -24.58 -18.70
N ALA A 28 -4.37 -24.99 -18.17
CA ALA A 28 -3.67 -24.21 -17.16
C ALA A 28 -3.03 -22.99 -17.83
N ILE A 29 -3.34 -21.79 -17.36
CA ILE A 29 -2.62 -20.57 -17.74
C ILE A 29 -1.22 -20.66 -17.13
N PHE A 30 -0.19 -20.62 -17.99
CA PHE A 30 1.19 -20.70 -17.55
C PHE A 30 1.78 -19.34 -17.23
N ARG A 31 1.54 -18.37 -18.12
CA ARG A 31 1.95 -16.96 -17.94
C ARG A 31 0.79 -16.07 -18.31
N TRP A 32 0.60 -15.03 -17.52
CA TRP A 32 -0.39 -14.00 -17.77
C TRP A 32 0.22 -12.67 -17.38
N ALA A 33 0.07 -11.68 -18.27
CA ALA A 33 0.48 -10.33 -18.02
C ALA A 33 -0.58 -9.39 -18.58
N PHE A 34 -0.72 -8.24 -17.93
CA PHE A 34 -1.66 -7.21 -18.30
C PHE A 34 -1.04 -5.84 -18.01
N ILE A 35 -1.48 -4.84 -18.76
CA ILE A 35 -1.16 -3.43 -18.56
C ILE A 35 -2.49 -2.69 -18.65
N TRP A 36 -2.96 -2.11 -17.53
CA TRP A 36 -4.25 -1.43 -17.46
C TRP A 36 -4.19 -0.16 -16.62
N SER A 37 -5.19 0.72 -16.80
CA SER A 37 -5.48 1.81 -15.86
C SER A 37 -6.63 1.43 -14.95
N LYS A 38 -6.47 1.68 -13.64
CA LYS A 38 -7.59 1.58 -12.71
C LYS A 38 -8.69 2.55 -13.15
N ASN A 39 -9.92 2.03 -13.33
CA ASN A 39 -11.08 2.76 -13.86
C ASN A 39 -10.88 3.35 -15.28
N GLY A 40 -9.95 2.80 -16.05
CA GLY A 40 -9.74 3.19 -17.44
C GLY A 40 -9.65 1.95 -18.33
N GLU A 41 -8.94 2.10 -19.44
CA GLU A 41 -8.83 1.06 -20.45
C GLU A 41 -7.69 0.10 -20.12
N SER A 42 -7.85 -1.15 -20.58
CA SER A 42 -6.75 -2.09 -20.72
C SER A 42 -5.97 -1.74 -21.98
N TRP A 43 -4.66 -1.59 -21.85
CA TRP A 43 -3.79 -1.27 -22.99
C TRP A 43 -3.25 -2.52 -23.66
N ALA A 44 -2.97 -3.55 -22.86
CA ALA A 44 -2.53 -4.83 -23.37
C ALA A 44 -2.84 -5.92 -22.35
N GLU A 45 -3.21 -7.10 -22.85
CA GLU A 45 -3.35 -8.31 -22.07
C GLU A 45 -2.85 -9.48 -22.92
N GLY A 46 -2.14 -10.41 -22.31
CA GLY A 46 -1.67 -11.61 -22.98
C GLY A 46 -1.56 -12.78 -22.03
N SER A 47 -1.83 -13.97 -22.54
CA SER A 47 -1.68 -15.21 -21.79
C SER A 47 -1.06 -16.29 -22.65
N ILE A 48 -0.28 -17.16 -22.01
CA ILE A 48 0.27 -18.37 -22.60
C ILE A 48 -0.31 -19.53 -21.82
N PHE A 49 -1.05 -20.39 -22.51
CA PHE A 49 -1.59 -21.62 -21.95
C PHE A 49 -0.55 -22.74 -22.05
N SER A 50 -0.53 -23.63 -21.06
CA SER A 50 0.23 -24.88 -21.15
C SER A 50 -0.27 -25.71 -22.34
N THR A 51 0.66 -26.16 -23.18
CA THR A 51 0.35 -27.04 -24.31
C THR A 51 0.14 -28.50 -23.88
N HIS A 52 0.54 -28.86 -22.65
CA HIS A 52 0.38 -30.20 -22.10
C HIS A 52 -0.54 -30.21 -20.87
N SER A 53 -1.51 -31.13 -20.88
CA SER A 53 -2.45 -31.36 -19.78
C SER A 53 -1.84 -32.09 -18.58
N MET A 54 -0.58 -32.57 -18.67
CA MET A 54 -0.06 -33.55 -17.71
C MET A 54 1.46 -33.58 -17.54
N SER A 55 2.18 -32.48 -17.73
CA SER A 55 3.61 -32.41 -17.42
C SER A 55 3.88 -31.53 -16.21
N HIS A 56 4.54 -32.08 -15.18
CA HIS A 56 5.22 -31.30 -14.11
C HIS A 56 6.31 -30.37 -14.66
N ILE A 57 6.55 -30.41 -15.98
CA ILE A 57 7.43 -29.51 -16.71
C ILE A 57 6.57 -28.34 -17.18
N TRP A 58 6.84 -27.21 -16.55
CA TRP A 58 6.33 -25.88 -16.86
C TRP A 58 6.78 -25.43 -18.26
N GLN A 59 6.08 -25.87 -19.30
CA GLN A 59 6.39 -25.51 -20.69
C GLN A 59 5.51 -24.36 -21.16
N GLY A 60 6.09 -23.17 -21.25
CA GLY A 60 5.53 -22.06 -22.00
C GLY A 60 6.61 -21.02 -22.33
N GLY A 61 6.57 -20.52 -23.56
CA GLY A 61 7.53 -19.53 -24.05
C GLY A 61 7.48 -18.19 -23.29
N PRO A 62 8.45 -17.29 -23.49
CA PRO A 62 8.36 -15.91 -22.99
C PRO A 62 7.09 -15.22 -23.48
N LEU A 63 6.38 -14.54 -22.58
CA LEU A 63 5.29 -13.64 -22.93
C LEU A 63 5.89 -12.24 -23.07
N HIS A 64 5.82 -11.68 -24.28
CA HIS A 64 6.22 -10.29 -24.53
C HIS A 64 4.97 -9.45 -24.72
N LEU A 65 4.76 -8.48 -23.83
CA LEU A 65 3.64 -7.56 -23.85
C LEU A 65 4.20 -6.15 -24.04
N GLN A 66 3.69 -5.41 -25.03
CA GLN A 66 4.12 -4.05 -25.32
C GLN A 66 2.90 -3.14 -25.37
N ALA A 67 2.96 -2.03 -24.64
CA ALA A 67 1.94 -0.99 -24.61
C ALA A 67 2.60 0.39 -24.55
N TYR A 68 1.91 1.39 -25.07
CA TYR A 68 2.35 2.79 -25.04
C TYR A 68 1.32 3.64 -24.28
N PRO A 69 1.29 3.54 -22.95
CA PRO A 69 0.32 4.26 -22.15
C PRO A 69 0.58 5.76 -22.26
N LEU A 70 -0.47 6.53 -22.53
CA LEU A 70 -0.37 7.99 -22.55
C LEU A 70 -0.13 8.50 -21.13
N ARG A 71 0.98 9.22 -20.92
CA ARG A 71 1.22 9.92 -19.66
C ARG A 71 0.19 11.02 -19.54
N ARG A 72 -0.77 10.87 -18.62
CA ARG A 72 -1.66 11.97 -18.27
C ARG A 72 -0.82 13.06 -17.62
N ASN A 73 -0.86 14.28 -18.19
CA ASN A 73 -0.35 15.46 -17.53
C ASN A 73 -1.09 15.60 -16.20
N VAL A 74 -0.38 15.42 -15.10
CA VAL A 74 -0.87 15.70 -13.76
C VAL A 74 -0.75 17.21 -13.54
N SER A 75 -1.41 18.00 -14.40
CA SER A 75 -1.50 19.45 -14.28
C SER A 75 -2.54 19.77 -13.21
N GLY A 76 -2.19 19.48 -11.96
CA GLY A 76 -3.03 19.66 -10.77
C GLY A 76 -2.50 18.82 -9.60
N SER A 77 -2.56 19.34 -8.38
CA SER A 77 -2.23 18.56 -7.18
C SER A 77 -3.12 17.31 -7.11
N TYR A 78 -2.54 16.16 -6.75
CA TYR A 78 -3.29 14.96 -6.38
C TYR A 78 -4.40 15.36 -5.39
N CYS A 79 -5.66 15.11 -5.78
CA CYS A 79 -6.88 15.54 -5.08
C CYS A 79 -6.95 17.07 -4.81
N PRO A 80 -7.33 17.92 -5.79
CA PRO A 80 -7.38 19.38 -5.64
C PRO A 80 -8.39 19.85 -4.57
N GLN A 81 -9.42 19.05 -4.30
CA GLN A 81 -10.43 19.32 -3.28
C GLN A 81 -9.92 19.15 -1.83
N TRP A 82 -8.76 18.54 -1.62
CA TRP A 82 -8.22 18.38 -0.26
C TRP A 82 -7.76 19.72 0.33
N PRO A 83 -8.04 19.98 1.62
CA PRO A 83 -7.66 21.23 2.28
C PRO A 83 -6.16 21.56 2.18
N VAL A 84 -5.82 22.85 2.14
CA VAL A 84 -4.43 23.32 2.10
C VAL A 84 -3.92 23.56 3.53
N THR A 85 -3.60 22.48 4.23
CA THR A 85 -2.99 22.51 5.58
C THR A 85 -1.77 21.61 5.63
N GLU A 86 -0.92 21.75 6.65
CA GLU A 86 0.28 20.93 6.81
C GLU A 86 0.00 19.42 6.87
N ASN A 87 -1.01 19.01 7.65
CA ASN A 87 -1.42 17.61 7.77
C ASN A 87 -1.89 17.04 6.42
N TRP A 88 -2.66 17.82 5.67
CA TRP A 88 -3.13 17.42 4.34
C TRP A 88 -2.00 17.42 3.29
N ASN A 89 -1.00 18.30 3.44
CA ASN A 89 0.20 18.30 2.59
C ASN A 89 1.08 17.07 2.88
N ALA A 90 1.21 16.66 4.15
CA ALA A 90 1.88 15.41 4.49
C ALA A 90 1.15 14.20 3.89
N ARG A 91 -0.19 14.17 3.98
CA ARG A 91 -0.99 13.14 3.32
C ARG A 91 -0.80 13.12 1.81
N ARG A 92 -0.79 14.28 1.14
CA ARG A 92 -0.53 14.36 -0.32
C ARG A 92 0.80 13.69 -0.67
N ARG A 93 1.89 14.09 -0.02
CA ARG A 93 3.22 13.50 -0.26
C ARG A 93 3.24 12.00 -0.02
N PHE A 94 2.55 11.53 1.02
CA PHE A 94 2.43 10.11 1.30
C PHE A 94 1.72 9.36 0.16
N CYS A 95 0.55 9.86 -0.27
CA CYS A 95 -0.25 9.23 -1.32
C CYS A 95 0.34 9.36 -2.73
N ASP A 96 1.23 10.34 -2.96
CA ASP A 96 1.98 10.45 -4.20
C ASP A 96 3.07 9.37 -4.31
N LEU A 97 3.64 8.94 -3.16
CA LEU A 97 4.74 7.97 -3.11
C LEU A 97 4.28 6.53 -2.87
N TYR A 98 3.18 6.34 -2.12
CA TYR A 98 2.76 5.02 -1.64
C TYR A 98 1.29 4.72 -1.99
N GLU A 99 1.06 3.58 -2.64
CA GLU A 99 -0.28 3.10 -3.00
C GLU A 99 -0.77 1.95 -2.10
N GLY A 100 -2.04 1.54 -2.26
CA GLY A 100 -2.59 0.37 -1.55
C GLY A 100 -3.29 0.67 -0.21
N TYR A 101 -3.33 1.93 0.20
CA TYR A 101 -3.93 2.37 1.47
C TYR A 101 -5.44 2.68 1.42
N GLY A 102 -6.07 2.48 0.26
CA GLY A 102 -7.51 2.61 0.08
C GLY A 102 -8.05 4.00 0.42
N ASP A 103 -8.97 4.05 1.37
CA ASP A 103 -9.67 5.24 1.85
C ASP A 103 -8.73 6.31 2.45
N LEU A 104 -7.49 6.00 2.82
CA LEU A 104 -6.52 7.02 3.25
C LEU A 104 -6.23 8.04 2.13
N CYS A 105 -6.12 7.56 0.90
CA CYS A 105 -5.79 8.34 -0.28
C CYS A 105 -7.02 8.59 -1.18
N ASP A 106 -8.23 8.40 -0.64
CA ASP A 106 -9.46 8.70 -1.39
C ASP A 106 -9.64 10.21 -1.55
N CYS A 107 -9.74 10.63 -2.80
CA CYS A 107 -9.94 12.02 -3.18
C CYS A 107 -11.29 12.58 -2.70
N THR A 108 -12.35 11.78 -2.71
CA THR A 108 -13.73 12.23 -2.47
C THR A 108 -14.13 12.06 -1.01
N ASN A 109 -13.84 10.90 -0.42
CA ASN A 109 -14.16 10.60 0.98
C ASN A 109 -12.92 10.06 1.72
N PRO A 110 -11.90 10.91 1.92
CA PRO A 110 -10.69 10.51 2.63
C PRO A 110 -10.98 10.11 4.07
N SER A 111 -10.42 8.99 4.51
CA SER A 111 -10.54 8.54 5.90
C SER A 111 -10.00 9.59 6.87
N ILE A 112 -10.69 9.82 7.97
CA ILE A 112 -10.25 10.74 9.01
C ILE A 112 -9.16 10.02 9.82
N LEU A 113 -7.97 10.61 9.88
CA LEU A 113 -6.92 10.18 10.80
C LEU A 113 -7.34 10.68 12.18
N ALA A 114 -8.20 9.89 12.85
CA ALA A 114 -8.97 10.33 13.99
C ALA A 114 -8.10 10.85 15.13
N VAL A 115 -8.46 12.03 15.62
CA VAL A 115 -8.18 12.51 16.97
C VAL A 115 -9.54 12.60 17.66
N PRO A 116 -9.99 11.58 18.40
CA PRO A 116 -11.14 11.75 19.25
C PRO A 116 -10.71 12.57 20.47
N ASP A 117 -10.88 13.90 20.40
CA ASP A 117 -10.85 14.84 21.54
C ASP A 117 -12.06 14.62 22.47
N SER A 118 -12.46 13.37 22.70
CA SER A 118 -13.51 13.06 23.66
C SER A 118 -12.84 12.84 25.01
N PRO A 119 -13.05 13.72 26.00
CA PRO A 119 -12.58 13.47 27.35
C PRO A 119 -13.27 12.20 27.86
N PHE A 120 -12.51 11.11 27.92
CA PHE A 120 -12.98 9.89 28.54
C PHE A 120 -12.98 10.14 30.05
N ASN A 121 -14.15 10.42 30.61
CA ASN A 121 -14.35 10.57 32.05
C ASN A 121 -14.30 9.19 32.73
N VAL A 122 -13.12 8.59 32.75
CA VAL A 122 -12.81 7.50 33.69
C VAL A 122 -11.67 8.00 34.55
N VAL A 123 -12.01 8.17 35.81
CA VAL A 123 -11.16 8.32 37.01
C VAL A 123 -9.66 8.47 36.75
N LYS A 124 -9.17 9.65 37.16
CA LYS A 124 -7.77 10.08 37.33
C LYS A 124 -6.70 8.98 37.27
N ASN A 125 -5.68 9.35 36.49
CA ASN A 125 -4.35 8.77 36.37
C ASN A 125 -4.35 7.46 35.62
N ASP A 126 -3.86 7.54 34.38
CA ASP A 126 -2.76 6.67 33.98
C ASP A 126 -2.21 7.18 32.64
N ASN A 127 -1.19 8.05 32.73
CA ASN A 127 -0.34 8.45 31.60
C ASN A 127 0.49 7.23 31.14
N LEU A 128 -0.18 6.18 30.70
CA LEU A 128 0.47 4.94 30.29
C LEU A 128 0.97 5.11 28.85
N PRO A 129 2.28 5.05 28.63
CA PRO A 129 2.81 5.07 27.28
C PRO A 129 2.41 3.78 26.56
N THR A 130 2.01 3.93 25.30
CA THR A 130 1.75 2.79 24.41
C THR A 130 2.94 2.62 23.49
N VAL A 131 3.56 1.43 23.52
CA VAL A 131 4.68 1.10 22.62
C VAL A 131 4.22 0.05 21.61
N ILE A 132 4.36 0.37 20.33
CA ILE A 132 4.06 -0.54 19.22
C ILE A 132 5.39 -0.99 18.65
N VAL A 133 5.72 -2.28 18.81
CA VAL A 133 6.90 -2.87 18.17
C VAL A 133 6.48 -3.43 16.81
N ALA A 134 7.14 -2.99 15.76
CA ALA A 134 6.80 -3.36 14.39
C ALA A 134 8.05 -3.62 13.53
N SER A 135 7.86 -4.34 12.44
CA SER A 135 8.87 -4.57 11.40
C SER A 135 8.51 -3.81 10.12
N GLU A 136 9.17 -4.09 9.00
CA GLU A 136 8.90 -3.57 7.65
C GLU A 136 7.57 -4.07 7.05
N ARG A 137 6.46 -3.85 7.77
CA ARG A 137 5.09 -4.25 7.37
C ARG A 137 4.12 -3.07 7.43
N PRO A 138 4.24 -2.10 6.52
CA PRO A 138 3.51 -0.83 6.58
C PRO A 138 1.98 -1.00 6.61
N LEU A 139 1.42 -1.93 5.83
CA LEU A 139 -0.03 -2.19 5.82
C LEU A 139 -0.55 -2.78 7.15
N ALA A 140 0.27 -3.55 7.86
CA ALA A 140 -0.11 -4.10 9.17
C ALA A 140 -0.13 -2.98 10.22
N ILE A 141 0.88 -2.12 10.20
CA ILE A 141 0.98 -0.95 11.07
C ILE A 141 -0.19 0.00 10.81
N HIS A 142 -0.53 0.28 9.55
CA HIS A 142 -1.68 1.12 9.21
C HIS A 142 -2.98 0.62 9.84
N LYS A 143 -3.27 -0.68 9.70
CA LYS A 143 -4.46 -1.30 10.30
C LYS A 143 -4.45 -1.19 11.82
N CYS A 144 -3.28 -1.38 12.44
CA CYS A 144 -3.09 -1.24 13.89
C CYS A 144 -3.35 0.20 14.36
N LEU A 145 -2.68 1.18 13.74
CA LEU A 145 -2.80 2.60 14.08
C LEU A 145 -4.21 3.13 13.87
N ARG A 146 -4.84 2.81 12.73
CA ARG A 146 -6.22 3.20 12.47
C ARG A 146 -7.16 2.70 13.57
N ARG A 147 -6.97 1.46 14.03
CA ARG A 147 -7.78 0.90 15.12
C ARG A 147 -7.46 1.57 16.45
N LEU A 148 -6.19 1.70 16.81
CA LEU A 148 -5.76 2.30 18.07
C LEU A 148 -6.25 3.75 18.21
N MET A 149 -6.09 4.56 17.16
CA MET A 149 -6.47 5.98 17.18
C MET A 149 -7.99 6.20 17.10
N SER A 150 -8.76 5.19 16.69
CA SER A 150 -10.22 5.24 16.73
C SER A 150 -10.81 5.03 18.13
N ILE A 151 -10.02 4.49 19.07
CA ILE A 151 -10.48 4.18 20.43
C ILE A 151 -10.45 5.46 21.27
N ARG A 152 -11.47 5.65 22.12
CA ARG A 152 -11.53 6.78 23.05
C ARG A 152 -10.40 6.69 24.08
N GLY A 153 -9.78 7.82 24.40
CA GLY A 153 -8.64 7.87 25.34
C GLY A 153 -7.29 7.55 24.69
N SER A 154 -7.26 7.27 23.38
CA SER A 154 -6.00 7.15 22.64
C SER A 154 -5.28 8.50 22.58
N ASN A 155 -3.96 8.48 22.74
CA ASN A 155 -3.12 9.67 22.75
C ASN A 155 -1.87 9.43 21.90
N SER A 156 -1.78 10.11 20.76
CA SER A 156 -0.64 10.01 19.84
C SER A 156 0.67 10.48 20.48
N ASN A 157 0.61 11.49 21.34
CA ASN A 157 1.80 12.03 22.03
C ASN A 157 2.39 11.05 23.05
N MET A 158 1.58 10.11 23.55
CA MET A 158 1.98 9.04 24.48
C MET A 158 2.18 7.70 23.76
N THR A 159 2.13 7.69 22.44
CA THR A 159 2.35 6.49 21.63
C THR A 159 3.73 6.57 20.96
N LEU A 160 4.48 5.47 21.00
CA LEU A 160 5.77 5.31 20.34
C LEU A 160 5.73 4.07 19.46
N VAL A 161 6.13 4.21 18.20
CA VAL A 161 6.37 3.07 17.31
C VAL A 161 7.87 2.77 17.30
N VAL A 162 8.23 1.56 17.68
CA VAL A 162 9.60 1.06 17.59
C VAL A 162 9.68 0.13 16.39
N ALA A 163 10.43 0.54 15.38
CA ALA A 163 10.54 -0.18 14.12
C ALA A 163 11.89 -0.90 13.99
N ASP A 164 11.85 -2.18 13.68
CA ASP A 164 13.01 -3.02 13.35
C ASP A 164 13.11 -3.22 11.83
N GLY A 165 14.25 -2.83 11.26
CA GLY A 165 14.49 -2.87 9.81
C GLY A 165 15.46 -1.79 9.34
N ASN A 166 15.66 -1.71 8.02
CA ASN A 166 16.56 -0.75 7.40
C ASN A 166 15.84 0.59 7.15
N PRO A 167 16.27 1.70 7.80
CA PRO A 167 15.68 3.03 7.63
C PRO A 167 15.72 3.56 6.19
N GLN A 168 16.68 3.13 5.38
CA GLN A 168 16.89 3.68 4.04
C GLN A 168 16.01 3.03 2.95
N GLN A 169 15.45 1.85 3.23
CA GLN A 169 14.67 1.06 2.28
C GLN A 169 13.24 0.84 2.81
N GLY A 170 12.99 -0.26 3.52
CA GLY A 170 11.63 -0.70 3.85
C GLY A 170 10.92 0.16 4.91
N LEU A 171 11.65 0.88 5.75
CA LEU A 171 11.06 1.64 6.84
C LEU A 171 10.64 3.08 6.49
N LYS A 172 11.02 3.62 5.33
CA LYS A 172 10.59 4.97 4.90
C LYS A 172 9.07 5.08 4.79
N GLU A 173 8.42 4.04 4.29
CA GLU A 173 6.96 3.98 4.18
C GLU A 173 6.31 3.92 5.57
N VAL A 174 6.91 3.16 6.50
CA VAL A 174 6.47 3.07 7.88
C VAL A 174 6.59 4.42 8.59
N GLU A 175 7.73 5.08 8.49
CA GLU A 175 7.99 6.39 9.09
C GLU A 175 7.00 7.44 8.58
N ALA A 176 6.85 7.54 7.25
CA ALA A 176 5.92 8.47 6.62
C ALA A 176 4.48 8.20 7.07
N LEU A 177 4.06 6.94 7.13
CA LEU A 177 2.74 6.53 7.59
C LEU A 177 2.50 6.91 9.06
N VAL A 178 3.43 6.56 9.95
CA VAL A 178 3.32 6.83 11.40
C VAL A 178 3.25 8.34 11.67
N SER A 179 4.01 9.12 10.90
CA SER A 179 4.00 10.59 10.98
C SER A 179 2.65 11.20 10.65
N LEU A 180 1.86 10.58 9.76
CA LEU A 180 0.49 11.05 9.47
C LEU A 180 -0.44 10.98 10.68
N PHE A 181 -0.18 10.07 11.63
CA PHE A 181 -0.92 9.96 12.88
C PHE A 181 -0.35 10.85 14.00
N GLY A 182 0.71 11.63 13.73
CA GLY A 182 1.38 12.46 14.73
C GLY A 182 2.09 11.64 15.82
N ILE A 183 2.47 10.40 15.50
CA ILE A 183 3.11 9.47 16.43
C ILE A 183 4.62 9.49 16.19
N LYS A 184 5.41 9.33 17.25
CA LYS A 184 6.88 9.25 17.14
C LYS A 184 7.30 7.85 16.69
N VAL A 185 8.31 7.79 15.82
CA VAL A 185 8.98 6.54 15.43
C VAL A 185 10.38 6.51 16.03
N HIS A 186 10.81 5.34 16.49
CA HIS A 186 12.17 5.05 16.89
C HIS A 186 12.66 3.81 16.13
N PHE A 187 13.84 3.90 15.52
CA PHE A 187 14.43 2.80 14.78
C PHE A 187 15.38 2.03 15.66
N LEU A 188 15.20 0.71 15.74
CA LEU A 188 16.22 -0.16 16.29
C LEU A 188 17.37 -0.18 15.29
N LEU A 189 18.50 0.40 15.68
CA LEU A 189 19.73 0.30 14.90
C LEU A 189 20.16 -1.18 14.91
N SER A 190 19.85 -1.89 13.84
CA SER A 190 20.55 -3.13 13.52
C SER A 190 21.97 -2.73 13.14
N TYR A 191 22.90 -2.93 14.07
CA TYR A 191 24.33 -2.87 13.81
C TYR A 191 24.61 -3.87 12.68
N GLN A 192 24.91 -3.37 11.48
CA GLN A 192 25.50 -4.16 10.39
C GLN A 192 27.01 -4.15 10.53
#